data_AF-A0A956IHD7-F1
#
_entry.id   AF-A0A956IHD7-F1
#
_cell.length_a   1.000
_cell.length_b   1.000
_cell.length_c   1.000
_cell.angle_alpha   90.00
_cell.angle_beta   90.00
_cell.angle_gamma   90.00
#
_symmetry.space_group_name_H-M   'P 1'
#
loop_
_entity.id
_entity.type
_entity.pdbx_description
1 polymer ?
#
loop_
_entity_poly.entity_id
_entity_poly.type
_entity_poly.pdbx_seq_one_letter_code
_entity_poly.pdbx_strand_id
1 'polypeptide(L)'
;YEAITHGNLGVLEHEAGRLDEAERHHRTAIELLAEVGDPRSEALARARLGAVLAARGATAEAIQELDEAERRVVGRDAMALAVVRLHRCFVDLAQGEEAAAERRLALAQAPGEDGGPSLAAISDDARLLLRLVGRQSQAASGPSLRAAADGSWFEPPGGERQSLERYKAARLILARLIEARHAQPGEGLSGEALFEAGWPGTRIAAESANNRLYVALAKLRKLGLKLFLLRDDAGYFLDPNTTLELASD
;
A
#
# COMPACT_ATOMS: atom_id res chain seq x y z
N TYR A 1 -24.33 21.54 -16.59
CA TYR A 1 -24.56 20.76 -15.36
C TYR A 1 -24.38 19.26 -15.59
N GLU A 2 -24.91 18.71 -16.68
CA GLU A 2 -24.79 17.29 -17.02
C GLU A 2 -23.34 16.77 -17.07
N ALA A 3 -22.41 17.51 -17.69
CA ALA A 3 -20.99 17.16 -17.70
C ALA A 3 -20.38 16.97 -16.30
N ILE A 4 -20.75 17.83 -15.34
CA ILE A 4 -20.27 17.76 -13.95
C ILE A 4 -20.86 16.53 -13.25
N THR A 5 -22.14 16.25 -13.48
CA THR A 5 -22.81 15.06 -12.96
C THR A 5 -22.12 13.79 -13.46
N HIS A 6 -21.86 13.69 -14.75
CA HIS A 6 -21.13 12.58 -15.34
C HIS A 6 -19.70 12.48 -14.79
N GLY A 7 -18.99 13.60 -14.64
CA GLY A 7 -17.66 13.63 -14.02
C GLY A 7 -17.64 13.07 -12.59
N ASN A 8 -18.61 13.47 -11.76
CA ASN A 8 -18.73 13.01 -10.37
C ASN A 8 -19.15 11.54 -10.28
N LEU A 9 -20.09 11.09 -11.12
CA LEU A 9 -20.47 9.68 -11.20
C LEU A 9 -19.27 8.83 -11.62
N GLY A 10 -18.51 9.24 -12.65
CA GLY A 10 -17.32 8.52 -13.08
C GLY A 10 -16.30 8.32 -11.95
N VAL A 11 -16.09 9.34 -11.12
CA VAL A 11 -15.24 9.24 -9.93
C VAL A 11 -15.79 8.20 -8.93
N LEU A 12 -17.08 8.27 -8.58
CA LEU A 12 -17.70 7.35 -7.61
C LEU A 12 -17.66 5.89 -8.08
N GLU A 13 -17.89 5.67 -9.38
CA GLU A 13 -17.82 4.35 -10.01
C GLU A 13 -16.39 3.80 -10.01
N HIS A 14 -15.39 4.65 -10.28
CA HIS A 14 -13.98 4.29 -10.18
C HIS A 14 -13.61 3.91 -8.74
N GLU A 15 -14.03 4.70 -7.74
CA GLU A 15 -13.78 4.38 -6.33
C GLU A 15 -14.36 3.04 -5.90
N ALA A 16 -15.46 2.63 -6.53
CA ALA A 16 -16.14 1.38 -6.27
C ALA A 16 -15.64 0.20 -7.12
N GLY A 17 -14.60 0.41 -7.95
CA GLY A 17 -14.04 -0.62 -8.83
C GLY A 17 -14.92 -0.95 -10.05
N ARG A 18 -15.98 -0.18 -10.31
CA ARG A 18 -16.88 -0.35 -11.47
C ARG A 18 -16.31 0.41 -12.67
N LEU A 19 -15.23 -0.15 -13.22
CA LEU A 19 -14.40 0.53 -14.22
C LEU A 19 -15.11 0.77 -15.56
N ASP A 20 -16.00 -0.14 -15.98
CA ASP A 20 -16.79 0.02 -17.20
C ASP A 20 -17.78 1.19 -17.09
N GLU A 21 -18.45 1.33 -15.95
CA GLU A 21 -19.35 2.43 -15.63
C GLU A 21 -18.58 3.76 -15.59
N ALA A 22 -17.43 3.76 -14.90
CA ALA A 22 -16.58 4.93 -14.76
C ALA A 22 -16.11 5.47 -16.12
N GLU A 23 -15.68 4.58 -17.01
CA GLU A 23 -15.28 4.94 -18.37
C GLU A 23 -16.42 5.58 -19.15
N ARG A 24 -17.62 4.98 -19.15
CA ARG A 24 -18.78 5.54 -19.86
C ARG A 24 -19.09 6.96 -19.38
N HIS A 25 -19.10 7.17 -18.06
CA HIS A 25 -19.38 8.47 -17.48
C HIS A 25 -18.32 9.51 -17.87
N HIS A 26 -17.03 9.16 -17.83
CA HIS A 26 -15.98 10.10 -18.23
C HIS A 26 -16.01 10.42 -19.73
N ARG A 27 -16.28 9.46 -20.62
CA ARG A 27 -16.44 9.72 -22.06
C ARG A 27 -17.59 10.69 -22.33
N THR A 28 -18.76 10.49 -21.74
CA THR A 28 -19.88 11.44 -21.87
C THR A 28 -19.54 12.82 -21.32
N ALA A 29 -18.84 12.90 -20.18
CA ALA A 29 -18.39 14.19 -19.65
C ALA A 29 -17.45 14.92 -20.63
N ILE A 30 -16.52 14.21 -21.26
CA ILE A 30 -15.58 14.77 -22.25
C ILE A 30 -16.34 15.34 -23.46
N GLU A 31 -17.30 14.59 -24.01
CA GLU A 31 -18.13 15.03 -25.14
C GLU A 31 -18.87 16.34 -24.82
N LEU A 32 -19.56 16.38 -23.67
CA LEU A 32 -20.31 17.56 -23.23
C LEU A 32 -19.41 18.78 -22.95
N LEU A 33 -18.20 18.55 -22.42
CA LEU A 33 -17.24 19.63 -22.14
C LEU A 33 -16.60 20.18 -23.42
N ALA A 34 -16.39 19.32 -24.43
CA ALA A 34 -15.90 19.73 -25.74
C ALA A 34 -16.92 20.64 -26.45
N GLU A 35 -18.21 20.33 -26.36
CA GLU A 35 -19.28 21.17 -26.93
C GLU A 35 -19.35 22.57 -26.31
N VAL A 36 -19.10 22.66 -25.00
CA VAL A 36 -19.15 23.93 -24.25
C VAL A 36 -17.85 24.72 -24.36
N GLY A 37 -16.77 24.10 -24.84
CA GLY A 37 -15.47 24.75 -25.01
C GLY A 37 -14.76 25.06 -23.68
N ASP A 38 -14.86 24.16 -22.70
CA ASP A 38 -14.12 24.25 -21.43
C ASP A 38 -12.89 23.31 -21.45
N PRO A 39 -11.73 23.78 -21.96
CA PRO A 39 -10.55 22.94 -22.14
C PRO A 39 -9.94 22.48 -20.80
N ARG A 40 -10.14 23.25 -19.72
CA ARG A 40 -9.63 22.90 -18.39
C ARG A 40 -10.40 21.70 -17.85
N SER A 41 -11.73 21.80 -17.82
CA SER A 41 -12.56 20.71 -17.32
C SER A 41 -12.47 19.47 -18.22
N GLU A 42 -12.39 19.64 -19.55
CA GLU A 42 -12.21 18.53 -20.48
C GLU A 42 -10.89 17.79 -20.21
N ALA A 43 -9.78 18.51 -19.99
CA ALA A 43 -8.50 17.90 -19.66
C ALA A 43 -8.55 17.09 -18.36
N LEU A 44 -9.21 17.60 -17.32
CA LEU A 44 -9.38 16.85 -16.06
C LEU A 44 -10.27 15.61 -16.24
N ALA A 45 -11.32 15.68 -17.06
CA ALA A 45 -12.14 14.53 -17.40
C ALA A 45 -11.35 13.46 -18.18
N ARG A 46 -10.52 13.88 -19.15
CA ARG A 46 -9.59 13.00 -19.89
C ARG A 46 -8.55 12.35 -18.98
N ALA A 47 -7.99 13.10 -18.04
CA ALA A 47 -7.01 12.54 -17.10
C ALA A 47 -7.62 11.45 -16.21
N ARG A 48 -8.85 11.66 -15.73
CA ARG A 48 -9.59 10.65 -14.97
C ARG A 48 -9.93 9.42 -15.81
N LEU A 49 -10.32 9.62 -17.07
CA LEU A 49 -10.48 8.51 -18.02
C LEU A 49 -9.16 7.74 -18.20
N GLY A 50 -8.03 8.43 -18.32
CA GLY A 50 -6.71 7.81 -18.39
C GLY A 50 -6.40 6.93 -17.18
N ALA A 51 -6.72 7.36 -15.96
CA ALA A 51 -6.57 6.54 -14.76
C ALA A 51 -7.46 5.28 -14.78
N VAL A 52 -8.72 5.40 -15.23
CA VAL A 52 -9.63 4.25 -15.37
C VAL A 52 -9.11 3.25 -16.41
N LEU A 53 -8.66 3.74 -17.57
CA LEU A 53 -8.08 2.89 -18.63
C LEU A 53 -6.83 2.16 -18.16
N ALA A 54 -5.94 2.84 -17.42
CA ALA A 54 -4.76 2.21 -16.83
C ALA A 54 -5.14 1.12 -15.82
N ALA A 55 -6.12 1.37 -14.95
CA ALA A 55 -6.62 0.37 -14.00
C ALA A 55 -7.26 -0.87 -14.69
N ARG A 56 -7.73 -0.72 -15.93
CA ARG A 56 -8.22 -1.81 -16.78
C ARG A 56 -7.12 -2.55 -17.56
N GLY A 57 -5.87 -2.07 -17.50
CA GLY A 57 -4.75 -2.58 -18.31
C GLY A 57 -4.70 -2.04 -19.74
N ALA A 58 -5.57 -1.08 -20.10
CA ALA A 58 -5.56 -0.39 -21.39
C ALA A 58 -4.53 0.75 -21.41
N THR A 59 -3.27 0.43 -21.10
CA THR A 59 -2.22 1.42 -20.82
C THR A 59 -1.91 2.33 -22.02
N ALA A 60 -1.97 1.81 -23.24
CA ALA A 60 -1.72 2.62 -24.44
C ALA A 60 -2.79 3.71 -24.62
N GLU A 61 -4.06 3.37 -24.44
CA GLU A 61 -5.17 4.34 -24.51
C GLU A 61 -5.11 5.33 -23.34
N ALA A 62 -4.73 4.87 -22.15
CA ALA A 62 -4.52 5.75 -20.99
C ALA A 62 -3.48 6.84 -21.27
N ILE A 63 -2.35 6.47 -21.89
CA ILE A 63 -1.29 7.42 -22.27
C ILE A 63 -1.82 8.43 -23.29
N GLN A 64 -2.58 7.98 -24.30
CA GLN A 64 -3.17 8.87 -25.31
C GLN A 64 -4.10 9.92 -24.68
N GLU A 65 -4.97 9.52 -23.76
CA GLU A 65 -5.87 10.45 -23.08
C GLU A 65 -5.11 11.44 -22.19
N LEU A 66 -4.06 11.00 -21.50
CA LEU A 66 -3.22 11.87 -20.67
C LEU A 66 -2.39 12.86 -21.50
N ASP A 67 -1.86 12.44 -22.64
CA ASP A 67 -1.15 13.30 -23.57
C ASP A 67 -2.08 14.38 -24.16
N GLU A 68 -3.33 14.01 -24.49
CA GLU A 68 -4.34 14.93 -25.00
C GLU A 68 -4.85 15.91 -23.94
N ALA A 69 -4.98 15.44 -22.68
CA ALA A 69 -5.27 16.29 -21.54
C ALA A 69 -4.14 17.33 -21.32
N GLU A 70 -2.88 16.90 -21.34
CA GLU A 70 -1.72 17.77 -21.15
C GLU A 70 -1.65 18.87 -22.22
N ARG A 71 -1.87 18.51 -23.50
CA ARG A 71 -1.90 19.48 -24.62
C ARG A 71 -2.94 20.58 -24.43
N ARG A 72 -4.07 20.32 -23.76
CA ARG A 72 -5.12 21.32 -23.55
C ARG A 72 -4.78 22.38 -22.50
N VAL A 73 -3.95 22.01 -21.52
CA VAL A 73 -3.69 22.86 -20.35
C VAL A 73 -2.26 23.38 -20.30
N VAL A 74 -1.33 22.81 -21.08
CA VAL A 74 0.05 23.28 -21.14
C VAL A 74 0.13 24.75 -21.55
N GLY A 75 0.84 25.54 -20.74
CA GLY A 75 0.96 27.00 -20.93
C GLY A 75 -0.31 27.81 -20.64
N ARG A 76 -1.41 27.16 -20.22
CA ARG A 76 -2.71 27.81 -19.95
C ARG A 76 -3.15 27.68 -18.49
N ASP A 77 -2.98 26.51 -17.91
CA ASP A 77 -3.37 26.22 -16.52
C ASP A 77 -2.34 25.28 -15.87
N ALA A 78 -1.44 25.87 -15.08
CA ALA A 78 -0.38 25.13 -14.39
C ALA A 78 -0.92 24.13 -13.36
N MET A 79 -2.05 24.45 -12.72
CA MET A 79 -2.68 23.57 -11.73
C MET A 79 -3.25 22.33 -12.40
N ALA A 80 -4.05 22.53 -13.45
CA ALA A 80 -4.61 21.43 -14.22
C ALA A 80 -3.50 20.58 -14.83
N LEU A 81 -2.43 21.18 -15.34
CA LEU A 81 -1.26 20.46 -15.84
C LEU A 81 -0.62 19.57 -14.76
N ALA A 82 -0.43 20.09 -13.55
CA ALA A 82 0.14 19.32 -12.44
C ALA A 82 -0.77 18.13 -12.05
N VAL A 83 -2.09 18.34 -12.01
CA VAL A 83 -3.07 17.28 -11.76
C VAL A 83 -3.07 16.22 -12.87
N VAL A 84 -3.05 16.63 -14.14
CA VAL A 84 -2.95 15.71 -15.30
C VAL A 84 -1.69 14.85 -15.20
N ARG A 85 -0.54 15.46 -14.87
CA ARG A 85 0.72 14.74 -14.70
C ARG A 85 0.70 13.76 -13.53
N LEU A 86 -0.01 14.09 -12.44
CA LEU A 86 -0.19 13.18 -11.32
C LEU A 86 -0.96 11.91 -11.72
N HIS A 87 -1.96 12.01 -12.61
CA HIS A 87 -2.70 10.84 -13.09
C HIS A 87 -1.83 9.81 -13.82
N ARG A 88 -0.65 10.19 -14.34
CA ARG A 88 0.32 9.22 -14.90
C ARG A 88 0.79 8.19 -13.87
N CYS A 89 0.63 8.44 -12.57
CA CYS A 89 0.86 7.45 -11.52
C CYS A 89 0.09 6.14 -11.78
N PHE A 90 -1.14 6.20 -12.30
CA PHE A 90 -1.90 4.98 -12.63
C PHE A 90 -1.28 4.20 -13.79
N VAL A 91 -0.68 4.88 -14.77
CA VAL A 91 0.05 4.25 -15.87
C VAL A 91 1.32 3.58 -15.34
N ASP A 92 2.08 4.28 -14.50
CA ASP A 92 3.29 3.72 -13.87
C ASP A 92 2.96 2.42 -13.12
N LEU A 93 1.91 2.44 -12.28
CA LEU A 93 1.46 1.27 -11.54
C LEU A 93 1.01 0.13 -12.46
N ALA A 94 0.25 0.43 -13.51
CA ALA A 94 -0.20 -0.57 -14.48
C ALA A 94 0.98 -1.21 -15.26
N GLN A 95 2.11 -0.51 -15.37
CA GLN A 95 3.33 -1.00 -16.00
C GLN A 95 4.32 -1.65 -15.02
N GLY A 96 3.99 -1.70 -13.72
CA GLY A 96 4.90 -2.19 -12.67
C GLY A 96 6.04 -1.24 -12.34
N GLU A 97 5.96 0.03 -12.75
CA GLU A 97 6.94 1.07 -12.46
C GLU A 97 6.65 1.75 -11.10
N GLU A 98 6.58 0.95 -10.03
CA GLU A 98 6.19 1.43 -8.69
C GLU A 98 7.02 2.61 -8.20
N ALA A 99 8.34 2.57 -8.41
CA ALA A 99 9.22 3.67 -8.02
C ALA A 99 8.91 4.99 -8.77
N ALA A 100 8.40 4.91 -10.01
CA ALA A 100 7.97 6.09 -10.76
C ALA A 100 6.65 6.64 -10.23
N ALA A 101 5.71 5.76 -9.88
CA ALA A 101 4.47 6.10 -9.21
C ALA A 101 4.75 6.82 -7.87
N GLU A 102 5.58 6.22 -7.01
CA GLU A 102 5.98 6.78 -5.72
C GLU A 102 6.59 8.17 -5.84
N ARG A 103 7.52 8.36 -6.80
CA ARG A 103 8.12 9.68 -7.06
C ARG A 103 7.07 10.72 -7.41
N ARG A 104 6.09 10.38 -8.26
CA ARG A 104 5.01 11.32 -8.64
C ARG A 104 4.12 11.67 -7.46
N LEU A 105 3.75 10.69 -6.63
CA LEU A 105 2.94 10.92 -5.43
C LEU A 105 3.70 11.80 -4.42
N ALA A 106 4.98 11.52 -4.19
CA ALA A 106 5.83 12.31 -3.30
C ALA A 106 5.94 13.78 -3.76
N LEU A 107 6.13 14.00 -5.07
CA LEU A 107 6.16 15.36 -5.64
C LEU A 107 4.82 16.10 -5.45
N ALA A 108 3.68 15.41 -5.56
CA ALA A 108 2.38 16.03 -5.31
C ALA A 108 2.14 16.40 -3.83
N GLN A 109 2.84 15.73 -2.90
CA GLN A 109 2.76 15.98 -1.47
C GLN A 109 3.82 16.99 -0.98
N ALA A 110 4.92 17.14 -1.70
CA ALA A 110 5.98 18.09 -1.37
C ALA A 110 5.50 19.55 -1.49
N PRO A 111 6.03 20.47 -0.67
CA PRO A 111 5.82 21.91 -0.86
C PRO A 111 6.23 22.33 -2.27
N GLY A 112 5.57 23.35 -2.80
CA GLY A 112 5.98 23.95 -4.08
C GLY A 112 7.42 24.50 -4.00
N GLU A 113 8.08 24.67 -5.15
CA GLU A 113 9.47 25.14 -5.21
C GLU A 113 9.70 26.47 -4.45
N ASP A 114 8.70 27.35 -4.43
CA ASP A 114 8.71 28.61 -3.70
C ASP A 114 8.38 28.48 -2.20
N GLY A 115 8.34 27.25 -1.65
CA GLY A 115 7.89 26.96 -0.29
C GLY A 115 6.37 27.07 -0.09
N GLY A 116 5.61 27.19 -1.18
CA GLY A 116 4.15 27.24 -1.17
C GLY A 116 3.48 25.90 -0.83
N PRO A 117 2.14 25.88 -0.68
CA PRO A 117 1.41 24.66 -0.36
C PRO A 117 1.57 23.60 -1.46
N SER A 118 1.56 22.33 -1.08
CA SER A 118 1.65 21.20 -2.01
C SER A 118 0.42 21.10 -2.92
N LEU A 119 0.55 20.39 -4.03
CA LEU A 119 -0.57 20.11 -4.93
C LEU A 119 -1.73 19.42 -4.17
N ALA A 120 -1.38 18.47 -3.29
CA ALA A 120 -2.35 17.80 -2.42
C ALA A 120 -3.07 18.76 -1.44
N ALA A 121 -2.42 19.84 -1.01
CA ALA A 121 -3.04 20.82 -0.13
C ALA A 121 -4.09 21.70 -0.85
N ILE A 122 -3.93 21.90 -2.16
CA ILE A 122 -4.72 22.88 -2.93
C ILE A 122 -5.65 22.28 -3.98
N SER A 123 -5.62 20.96 -4.20
CA SER A 123 -6.47 20.27 -5.16
C SER A 123 -7.20 19.08 -4.51
N ASP A 124 -8.54 19.13 -4.53
CA ASP A 124 -9.38 17.99 -4.12
C ASP A 124 -9.10 16.74 -4.97
N ASP A 125 -8.83 16.94 -6.26
CA ASP A 125 -8.55 15.87 -7.19
C ASP A 125 -7.22 15.19 -6.87
N ALA A 126 -6.19 15.96 -6.53
CA ALA A 126 -4.92 15.41 -6.07
C ALA A 126 -5.08 14.59 -4.77
N ARG A 127 -5.88 15.07 -3.81
CA ARG A 127 -6.20 14.30 -2.58
C ARG A 127 -6.93 13.01 -2.89
N LEU A 128 -7.88 13.05 -3.80
CA LEU A 128 -8.64 11.87 -4.24
C LEU A 128 -7.71 10.82 -4.85
N LEU A 129 -6.83 11.21 -5.78
CA LEU A 129 -5.87 10.31 -6.44
C LEU A 129 -4.93 9.67 -5.42
N LEU A 130 -4.37 10.46 -4.50
CA LEU A 130 -3.51 9.95 -3.42
C LEU A 130 -4.24 8.90 -2.57
N ARG A 131 -5.53 9.12 -2.26
CA ARG A 131 -6.35 8.17 -1.50
C ARG A 131 -6.67 6.90 -2.29
N LEU A 132 -6.87 6.99 -3.60
CA LEU A 132 -7.14 5.84 -4.47
C LEU A 132 -5.89 4.97 -4.64
N VAL A 133 -4.75 5.60 -4.93
CA VAL A 133 -3.46 4.90 -5.08
C VAL A 133 -3.00 4.31 -3.76
N GLY A 134 -3.11 5.04 -2.64
CA GLY A 134 -2.78 4.51 -1.32
C GLY A 134 -3.60 3.27 -0.93
N ARG A 135 -4.87 3.20 -1.34
CA ARG A 135 -5.71 2.01 -1.15
C ARG A 135 -5.28 0.85 -2.05
N GLN A 136 -4.93 1.10 -3.31
CA GLN A 136 -4.40 0.07 -4.22
C GLN A 136 -3.05 -0.47 -3.75
N SER A 137 -2.13 0.40 -3.32
CA SER A 137 -0.82 -0.01 -2.79
C SER A 137 -0.97 -0.82 -1.50
N GLN A 138 -1.85 -0.43 -0.56
CA GLN A 138 -2.14 -1.25 0.62
C GLN A 138 -2.83 -2.59 0.28
N ALA A 139 -3.68 -2.62 -0.74
CA ALA A 139 -4.30 -3.85 -1.22
C ALA A 139 -3.31 -4.76 -1.97
N ALA A 140 -2.29 -4.18 -2.63
CA ALA A 140 -1.28 -4.88 -3.42
C ALA A 140 -0.08 -5.36 -2.59
N SER A 141 0.34 -4.62 -1.55
CA SER A 141 1.48 -5.00 -0.68
C SER A 141 1.18 -6.13 0.30
N GLY A 142 -0.05 -6.65 0.31
CA GLY A 142 -0.48 -7.67 1.27
C GLY A 142 -0.38 -7.20 2.73
N PRO A 143 -0.63 -8.08 3.70
CA PRO A 143 -0.37 -7.76 5.10
C PRO A 143 1.13 -7.48 5.31
N SER A 144 1.49 -6.32 5.89
CA SER A 144 2.87 -5.98 6.30
C SER A 144 3.03 -6.04 7.82
N LEU A 145 3.96 -6.88 8.27
CA LEU A 145 4.40 -7.01 9.66
C LEU A 145 5.69 -6.21 9.83
N ARG A 146 5.67 -5.19 10.70
CA ARG A 146 6.88 -4.42 11.03
C ARG A 146 7.46 -4.91 12.34
N ALA A 147 8.77 -5.06 12.46
CA ALA A 147 9.38 -5.52 13.71
C ALA A 147 10.81 -5.01 13.90
N ALA A 148 11.24 -4.94 15.16
CA ALA A 148 12.66 -4.82 15.48
C ALA A 148 13.38 -6.13 15.19
N ALA A 149 14.59 -6.06 14.63
CA ALA A 149 15.40 -7.25 14.37
C ALA A 149 15.71 -8.06 15.66
N ASP A 150 15.81 -7.39 16.81
CA ASP A 150 16.03 -8.01 18.12
C ASP A 150 14.75 -8.53 18.80
N GLY A 151 13.60 -8.38 18.13
CA GLY A 151 12.27 -8.77 18.61
C GLY A 151 11.69 -7.89 19.71
N SER A 152 12.32 -6.76 20.09
CA SER A 152 11.87 -5.88 21.19
C SER A 152 10.46 -5.34 20.99
N TRP A 153 10.03 -5.17 19.74
CA TRP A 153 8.67 -4.79 19.38
C TRP A 153 8.27 -5.33 18.00
N PHE A 154 6.96 -5.38 17.75
CA PHE A 154 6.39 -5.59 16.42
C PHE A 154 5.08 -4.84 16.25
N GLU A 155 4.67 -4.58 15.02
CA GLU A 155 3.39 -3.97 14.64
C GLU A 155 2.70 -4.90 13.64
N PRO A 156 1.61 -5.60 14.04
CA PRO A 156 0.93 -6.52 13.17
C PRO A 156 0.17 -5.75 12.06
N PRO A 157 -0.05 -6.37 10.89
CA PRO A 157 -0.84 -5.77 9.81
C PRO A 157 -2.18 -5.23 10.30
N GLY A 158 -2.39 -3.91 10.17
CA GLY A 158 -3.62 -3.24 10.59
C GLY A 158 -3.81 -3.12 12.12
N GLY A 159 -2.78 -3.33 12.93
CA GLY A 159 -2.82 -3.18 14.38
C GLY A 159 -1.77 -2.22 14.93
N GLU A 160 -1.83 -1.98 16.24
CA GLU A 160 -0.90 -1.08 16.93
C GLU A 160 0.43 -1.76 17.29
N ARG A 161 1.51 -0.99 17.35
CA ARG A 161 2.82 -1.43 17.83
C ARG A 161 2.75 -2.04 19.23
N GLN A 162 3.27 -3.26 19.36
CA GLN A 162 3.35 -4.03 20.59
C GLN A 162 4.80 -4.10 21.10
N SER A 163 5.01 -3.74 22.36
CA SER A 163 6.29 -3.88 23.03
C SER A 163 6.42 -5.25 23.71
N LEU A 164 7.58 -5.90 23.55
CA LEU A 164 7.97 -7.15 24.19
C LEU A 164 9.06 -6.98 25.26
N GLU A 165 9.40 -5.74 25.64
CA GLU A 165 10.40 -5.42 26.68
C GLU A 165 10.17 -6.18 27.98
N ARG A 166 8.90 -6.31 28.39
CA ARG A 166 8.49 -7.01 29.62
C ARG A 166 8.39 -8.54 29.45
N TYR A 167 8.59 -9.05 28.24
CA TYR A 167 8.33 -10.45 27.87
C TYR A 167 9.59 -11.08 27.24
N LYS A 168 10.68 -11.16 28.03
CA LYS A 168 12.01 -11.59 27.57
C LYS A 168 12.00 -12.86 26.70
N ALA A 169 11.32 -13.92 27.11
CA ALA A 169 11.28 -15.17 26.33
C ALA A 169 10.55 -14.99 24.98
N ALA A 170 9.42 -14.28 24.96
CA ALA A 170 8.68 -14.00 23.73
C ALA A 170 9.48 -13.10 22.78
N ARG A 171 10.21 -12.11 23.32
CA ARG A 171 11.15 -11.26 22.56
C ARG A 171 12.21 -12.09 21.86
N LEU A 172 12.91 -12.95 22.59
CA LEU A 172 13.97 -13.80 22.03
C LEU A 172 13.45 -14.81 21.01
N ILE A 173 12.27 -15.40 21.27
CA ILE A 173 11.58 -16.29 20.32
C ILE A 173 11.24 -15.54 19.03
N LEU A 174 10.71 -14.32 19.12
CA LEU A 174 10.38 -13.50 17.96
C LEU A 174 11.64 -13.13 17.16
N ALA A 175 12.72 -12.72 17.84
CA ALA A 175 14.01 -12.43 17.19
C ALA A 175 14.52 -13.65 16.40
N ARG A 176 14.45 -14.83 16.99
CA ARG A 176 14.89 -16.08 16.34
C ARG A 176 14.03 -16.44 15.13
N LEU A 177 12.71 -16.21 15.22
CA LEU A 177 11.77 -16.39 14.10
C LEU A 177 12.04 -15.41 12.95
N ILE A 178 12.35 -14.15 13.26
CA ILE A 178 12.72 -13.11 12.28
C ILE A 178 14.03 -13.50 11.57
N GLU A 179 15.04 -13.91 12.34
CA GLU A 179 16.32 -14.36 11.79
C GLU A 179 16.15 -15.57 10.87
N ALA A 180 15.39 -16.60 11.31
CA ALA A 180 15.11 -17.76 10.47
C ALA A 180 14.35 -17.39 9.20
N ARG A 181 13.36 -16.49 9.32
CA ARG A 181 12.58 -15.99 8.18
C ARG A 181 13.46 -15.31 7.14
N HIS A 182 14.46 -14.55 7.58
CA HIS A 182 15.42 -13.87 6.69
C HIS A 182 16.40 -14.86 6.05
N ALA A 183 16.85 -15.88 6.79
CA ALA A 183 17.80 -16.87 6.28
C ALA A 183 17.15 -17.87 5.31
N GLN A 184 15.99 -18.42 5.67
CA GLN A 184 15.27 -19.47 4.94
C GLN A 184 13.75 -19.21 5.01
N PRO A 185 13.21 -18.39 4.08
CA PRO A 185 11.79 -18.10 3.96
C PRO A 185 10.89 -19.35 3.92
N GLY A 186 10.06 -19.54 4.95
CA GLY A 186 9.02 -20.58 4.98
C GLY A 186 9.46 -21.90 5.63
N GLU A 187 10.70 -22.01 6.12
CA GLU A 187 11.16 -23.18 6.86
C GLU A 187 10.80 -23.07 8.35
N GLY A 188 10.16 -24.12 8.87
CA GLY A 188 9.73 -24.20 10.27
C GLY A 188 10.90 -24.40 11.25
N LEU A 189 10.91 -23.65 12.36
CA LEU A 189 11.81 -23.90 13.48
C LEU A 189 11.20 -24.93 14.44
N SER A 190 11.98 -25.94 14.80
CA SER A 190 11.56 -26.95 15.77
C SER A 190 11.23 -26.32 17.13
N GLY A 191 10.35 -26.98 17.90
CA GLY A 191 10.01 -26.54 19.25
C GLY A 191 11.24 -26.47 20.17
N GLU A 192 12.20 -27.37 20.00
CA GLU A 192 13.46 -27.38 20.76
C GLU A 192 14.32 -26.15 20.43
N ALA A 193 14.44 -25.79 19.14
CA ALA A 193 15.19 -24.61 18.73
C ALA A 193 14.57 -23.31 19.26
N LEU A 194 13.23 -23.21 19.23
CA LEU A 194 12.53 -22.06 19.80
C LEU A 194 12.61 -22.01 21.33
N PHE A 195 12.57 -23.16 21.99
CA PHE A 195 12.75 -23.21 23.44
C PHE A 195 14.16 -22.75 23.84
N GLU A 196 15.20 -23.24 23.18
CA GLU A 196 16.59 -22.81 23.45
C GLU A 196 16.76 -21.30 23.20
N ALA A 197 16.11 -20.75 22.16
CA ALA A 197 16.13 -19.30 21.92
C ALA A 197 15.44 -18.51 23.05
N GLY A 198 14.27 -18.96 23.52
CA GLY A 198 13.52 -18.29 24.58
C GLY A 198 14.15 -18.40 25.97
N TRP A 199 14.86 -19.50 26.24
CA TRP A 199 15.43 -19.86 27.55
C TRP A 199 16.83 -20.47 27.40
N PRO A 200 17.82 -19.71 26.91
CA PRO A 200 19.15 -20.26 26.58
C PRO A 200 19.82 -20.92 27.79
N GLY A 201 20.36 -22.13 27.57
CA GLY A 201 21.05 -22.92 28.59
C GLY A 201 20.16 -23.54 29.67
N THR A 202 18.83 -23.45 29.54
CA THR A 202 17.89 -24.00 30.54
C THR A 202 17.67 -25.49 30.32
N ARG A 203 17.94 -26.32 31.33
CA ARG A 203 17.64 -27.76 31.31
C ARG A 203 16.45 -28.09 32.19
N ILE A 204 15.37 -28.56 31.57
CA ILE A 204 14.14 -29.00 32.25
C ILE A 204 13.53 -30.22 31.52
N ALA A 205 12.57 -30.88 32.15
CA ALA A 205 11.81 -31.96 31.51
C ALA A 205 11.08 -31.46 30.26
N ALA A 206 10.99 -32.31 29.22
CA ALA A 206 10.42 -31.96 27.92
C ALA A 206 9.00 -31.40 28.00
N GLU A 207 8.15 -31.96 28.88
CA GLU A 207 6.78 -31.47 29.09
C GLU A 207 6.75 -30.02 29.62
N SER A 208 7.67 -29.69 30.53
CA SER A 208 7.81 -28.32 31.07
C SER A 208 8.33 -27.35 30.02
N ALA A 209 9.22 -27.80 29.13
CA ALA A 209 9.70 -27.00 28.01
C ALA A 209 8.57 -26.67 27.02
N ASN A 210 7.79 -27.69 26.65
CA ASN A 210 6.64 -27.53 25.75
C ASN A 210 5.59 -26.57 26.31
N ASN A 211 5.25 -26.68 27.59
CA ASN A 211 4.28 -25.77 28.23
C ASN A 211 4.77 -24.32 28.23
N ARG A 212 6.05 -24.07 28.55
CA ARG A 212 6.62 -22.72 28.54
C ARG A 212 6.63 -22.12 27.13
N LEU A 213 7.08 -22.91 26.16
CA LEU A 213 7.07 -22.50 24.76
C LEU A 213 5.66 -22.17 24.28
N TYR A 214 4.69 -23.04 24.59
CA TYR A 214 3.29 -22.83 24.26
C TYR A 214 2.76 -21.50 24.82
N VAL A 215 3.05 -21.18 26.09
CA VAL A 215 2.62 -19.92 26.73
C VAL A 215 3.24 -18.71 26.04
N ALA A 216 4.52 -18.75 25.68
CA ALA A 216 5.18 -17.64 24.98
C ALA A 216 4.61 -17.43 23.57
N LEU A 217 4.40 -18.51 22.80
CA LEU A 217 3.78 -18.43 21.47
C LEU A 217 2.32 -17.96 21.55
N ALA A 218 1.56 -18.43 22.54
CA ALA A 218 0.19 -17.97 22.78
C ALA A 218 0.13 -16.47 23.09
N LYS A 219 1.12 -15.93 23.82
CA LYS A 219 1.25 -14.50 24.08
C LYS A 219 1.50 -13.72 22.78
N LEU A 220 2.45 -14.16 21.95
CA LEU A 220 2.70 -13.54 20.63
C LEU A 220 1.45 -13.53 19.76
N ARG A 221 0.73 -14.66 19.70
CA ARG A 221 -0.54 -14.76 18.95
C ARG A 221 -1.61 -13.80 19.49
N LYS A 222 -1.76 -13.71 20.81
CA LYS A 222 -2.72 -12.79 21.46
C LYS A 222 -2.39 -11.31 21.20
N LEU A 223 -1.11 -10.99 21.06
CA LEU A 223 -0.64 -9.63 20.74
C LEU A 223 -0.75 -9.28 19.25
N GLY A 224 -1.24 -10.19 18.40
CA GLY A 224 -1.53 -9.87 16.99
C GLY A 224 -0.87 -10.80 15.98
N LEU A 225 0.01 -11.72 16.39
CA LEU A 225 0.66 -12.66 15.47
C LEU A 225 -0.15 -13.93 15.19
N LYS A 226 -1.44 -13.99 15.54
CA LYS A 226 -2.24 -15.22 15.41
C LYS A 226 -2.30 -15.75 13.98
N LEU A 227 -2.46 -14.86 13.01
CA LEU A 227 -2.57 -15.21 11.59
C LEU A 227 -1.20 -15.34 10.91
N PHE A 228 -0.14 -14.83 11.54
CA PHE A 228 1.20 -14.72 10.95
C PHE A 228 2.20 -15.71 11.53
N LEU A 229 1.97 -16.24 12.73
CA LEU A 229 2.79 -17.26 13.37
C LEU A 229 2.19 -18.65 13.11
N LEU A 230 2.62 -19.22 11.99
CA LEU A 230 2.15 -20.49 11.46
C LEU A 230 2.91 -21.67 12.09
N ARG A 231 2.35 -22.86 11.87
CA ARG A 231 2.95 -24.13 12.27
C ARG A 231 2.64 -25.18 11.21
N ASP A 232 3.65 -25.96 10.86
CA ASP A 232 3.55 -27.17 10.03
C ASP A 232 4.23 -28.36 10.74
N ASP A 233 4.57 -29.38 9.96
CA ASP A 233 5.28 -30.57 10.43
C ASP A 233 6.75 -30.29 10.79
N ALA A 234 7.39 -29.30 10.14
CA ALA A 234 8.78 -28.90 10.39
C ALA A 234 8.91 -28.03 11.65
N GLY A 235 7.88 -27.26 11.99
CA GLY A 235 7.82 -26.50 13.23
C GLY A 235 7.04 -25.19 13.10
N TYR A 236 7.56 -24.12 13.70
CA TYR A 236 6.91 -22.81 13.74
C TYR A 236 7.68 -21.80 12.89
N PHE A 237 6.96 -20.97 12.14
CA PHE A 237 7.55 -19.97 11.26
C PHE A 237 6.63 -18.75 11.11
N LEU A 238 7.21 -17.65 10.64
CA LEU A 238 6.44 -16.47 10.23
C LEU A 238 5.96 -16.66 8.78
N ASP A 239 4.69 -16.35 8.54
CA ASP A 239 4.01 -16.53 7.25
C ASP A 239 4.84 -15.98 6.08
N PRO A 240 5.17 -16.83 5.10
CA PRO A 240 6.01 -16.40 4.01
C PRO A 240 5.39 -15.40 3.05
N ASN A 241 4.06 -15.25 3.09
CA ASN A 241 3.32 -14.36 2.21
C ASN A 241 3.06 -12.99 2.84
N THR A 242 3.46 -12.79 4.08
CA THR A 242 3.39 -11.50 4.78
C THR A 242 4.71 -10.75 4.56
N THR A 243 4.61 -9.48 4.13
CA THR A 243 5.77 -8.60 3.99
C THR A 243 6.36 -8.33 5.37
N LEU A 244 7.66 -8.55 5.56
CA LEU A 244 8.36 -8.31 6.83
C LEU A 244 9.28 -7.11 6.68
N GLU A 245 8.95 -6.00 7.34
CA GLU A 245 9.75 -4.78 7.37
C GLU A 245 10.54 -4.70 8.66
N LEU A 246 11.88 -4.73 8.55
CA LEU A 246 12.76 -4.55 9.69
C LEU A 246 13.05 -3.06 9.90
N ALA A 247 12.67 -2.56 11.06
CA ALA A 247 13.03 -1.21 11.47
C ALA A 247 14.35 -1.24 12.24
N SER A 248 15.25 -0.31 11.90
CA SER A 248 16.36 0.05 12.78
C SER A 248 15.81 0.99 13.85
N ASP A 249 16.13 0.72 15.12
CA ASP A 249 15.70 1.54 16.26
C ASP A 249 16.09 3.02 16.14
#